data_AF-C2JZ16-F1
#
_entry.id   AF-C2JZ16-F1
#
_cell.length_a   1.000
_cell.length_b   1.000
_cell.length_c   1.000
_cell.angle_alpha   90.00
_cell.angle_beta   90.00
_cell.angle_gamma   90.00
#
_symmetry.space_group_name_H-M   'P 1'
#
loop_
_entity.id
_entity.type
_entity.pdbx_description
1 polymer ?
#
loop_
_entity_poly.entity_id
_entity_poly.type
_entity_poly.pdbx_seq_one_letter_code
_entity_poly.pdbx_strand_id
1 'polypeptide(L)' 'MVNVKNKAKTYLGGFLLWLALMLFNIGYDLLFLGELYWTQYFKLTGYLMIAVLIGSVYFKDRSE' A
#
# COMPACT_ATOMS: atom_id res chain seq x y z
N MET A 1 9.90 24.18 1.51
CA MET A 1 8.55 24.07 0.91
C MET A 1 8.47 22.74 0.18
N VAL A 2 7.80 21.72 0.73
CA VAL A 2 7.64 20.43 0.03
C VAL A 2 6.68 20.66 -1.14
N ASN A 3 7.20 20.60 -2.35
CA ASN A 3 6.48 20.90 -3.58
C ASN A 3 5.28 19.94 -3.73
N VAL A 4 4.06 20.47 -3.85
CA VAL A 4 2.80 19.70 -3.91
C VAL A 4 2.84 18.65 -5.04
N LYS A 5 3.55 18.94 -6.13
CA LYS A 5 3.81 17.97 -7.22
C LYS A 5 4.57 16.73 -6.77
N ASN A 6 5.52 16.85 -5.84
CA ASN A 6 6.27 15.71 -5.31
C ASN A 6 5.40 14.86 -4.37
N LYS A 7 4.56 15.49 -3.53
CA LYS A 7 3.61 14.75 -2.69
C LYS A 7 2.64 13.92 -3.54
N ALA A 8 2.02 14.53 -4.56
CA ALA A 8 1.10 13.84 -5.45
C ALA A 8 1.75 12.64 -6.16
N LYS A 9 3.00 12.79 -6.66
CA LYS A 9 3.76 11.69 -7.25
C LYS A 9 4.04 10.56 -6.26
N THR A 10 4.38 10.89 -5.01
CA THR A 10 4.62 9.88 -3.96
C THR A 10 3.33 9.11 -3.63
N TYR A 11 2.19 9.78 -3.51
CA TYR A 11 0.90 9.11 -3.31
C TYR A 11 0.52 8.23 -4.50
N LEU A 12 0.72 8.72 -5.72
CA LEU A 12 0.45 7.94 -6.94
C LEU A 12 1.35 6.70 -7.02
N GLY A 13 2.64 6.85 -6.69
CA GLY A 13 3.59 5.75 -6.65
C GLY A 13 3.23 4.70 -5.59
N GLY A 14 2.82 5.14 -4.40
CA GLY A 14 2.34 4.24 -3.34
C GLY A 14 1.07 3.49 -3.74
N PHE A 15 0.12 4.17 -4.38
CA PHE A 15 -1.11 3.54 -4.90
C PHE A 15 -0.81 2.51 -5.98
N LEU A 16 0.06 2.82 -6.94
CA LEU A 16 0.43 1.89 -8.02
C LEU A 16 1.16 0.66 -7.47
N LEU A 17 2.04 0.83 -6.48
CA LEU A 17 2.70 -0.28 -5.81
C LEU A 17 1.71 -1.16 -5.05
N TRP A 18 0.76 -0.56 -4.33
CA TRP A 18 -0.33 -1.30 -3.67
C TRP A 18 -1.18 -2.09 -4.68
N LEU A 19 -1.56 -1.45 -5.79
CA LEU A 19 -2.35 -2.07 -6.85
C LEU A 19 -1.62 -3.27 -7.47
N ALA A 20 -0.32 -3.13 -7.74
CA ALA A 20 0.51 -4.20 -8.28
C ALA A 20 0.60 -5.39 -7.31
N LEU A 21 0.78 -5.14 -6.01
CA LEU A 21 0.82 -6.19 -4.99
C LEU A 21 -0.52 -6.92 -4.85
N MET A 22 -1.63 -6.19 -4.95
CA MET A 22 -2.98 -6.79 -4.92
C MET A 22 -3.20 -7.68 -6.14
N LEU A 23 -2.90 -7.19 -7.35
CA LEU A 23 -3.06 -7.96 -8.58
C LEU A 23 -2.15 -9.19 -8.61
N PHE A 24 -0.91 -9.08 -8.10
CA PHE A 24 0.00 -10.20 -7.99
C PHE A 24 -0.54 -11.29 -7.06
N ASN A 25 -1.02 -10.92 -5.85
CA ASN A 25 -1.58 -11.90 -4.92
C ASN A 25 -2.87 -12.52 -5.48
N ILE A 26 -3.77 -11.73 -6.07
CA ILE A 26 -4.99 -12.24 -6.72
C ILE A 26 -4.64 -13.23 -7.84
N GLY A 27 -3.67 -12.88 -8.68
CA GLY A 27 -3.19 -13.76 -9.75
C GLY A 27 -2.56 -15.04 -9.20
N TYR A 28 -1.76 -14.96 -8.13
CA TYR A 28 -1.17 -16.12 -7.48
C TYR A 28 -2.24 -17.05 -6.90
N ASP A 29 -3.21 -16.51 -6.16
CA ASP A 29 -4.31 -17.27 -5.58
C ASP A 29 -5.16 -17.96 -6.66
N LEU A 30 -5.48 -17.26 -7.76
CA LEU A 30 -6.21 -17.83 -8.89
C LEU A 30 -5.42 -18.94 -9.61
N LEU A 31 -4.12 -18.76 -9.82
CA LEU A 31 -3.29 -19.67 -10.60
C LEU A 31 -2.84 -20.90 -9.80
N PHE A 32 -2.62 -20.76 -8.50
CA PHE A 32 -2.01 -21.81 -7.67
C PHE A 32 -2.95 -22.41 -6.62
N LEU A 33 -3.93 -21.64 -6.11
CA LEU A 33 -4.83 -22.08 -5.04
C LEU A 33 -6.25 -22.33 -5.54
N GLY A 34 -6.65 -21.73 -6.66
CA GLY A 34 -7.98 -21.88 -7.27
C GLY A 34 -9.11 -21.19 -6.50
N GLU A 35 -8.79 -20.51 -5.39
CA GLU A 35 -9.76 -19.83 -4.52
C GLU A 35 -9.30 -18.41 -4.21
N LEU A 36 -10.25 -17.47 -4.10
CA LEU A 36 -9.96 -16.07 -3.81
C LEU A 36 -10.24 -15.75 -2.33
N TYR A 37 -9.19 -15.49 -1.56
CA TYR A 37 -9.30 -15.17 -0.14
C TYR A 37 -9.54 -13.67 0.12
N TRP A 38 -10.68 -13.14 -0.36
CA TRP A 38 -11.09 -11.72 -0.22
C TRP A 38 -10.80 -11.12 1.17
N THR A 39 -11.09 -11.84 2.24
CA THR A 39 -10.84 -11.40 3.62
C THR A 39 -9.35 -11.15 3.92
N GLN A 40 -8.44 -11.94 3.33
CA GLN A 40 -7.00 -11.74 3.49
C GLN A 40 -6.52 -10.49 2.75
N TYR A 41 -7.08 -10.20 1.57
CA TYR A 41 -6.80 -8.96 0.83
C TYR A 41 -7.22 -7.69 1.58
N PHE A 42 -8.39 -7.74 2.25
CA PHE A 42 -8.83 -6.64 3.12
C PHE A 42 -7.89 -6.45 4.31
N LYS A 43 -7.44 -7.54 4.94
CA LYS A 43 -6.45 -7.48 6.03
C LYS A 43 -5.11 -6.90 5.56
N LEU A 44 -4.62 -7.34 4.40
CA LEU A 44 -3.38 -6.83 3.81
C LEU A 44 -3.45 -5.32 3.54
N THR A 45 -4.56 -4.86 2.97
CA THR A 45 -4.82 -3.44 2.74
C THR A 45 -4.87 -2.67 4.06
N GLY A 46 -5.50 -3.22 5.09
CA GLY A 46 -5.53 -2.65 6.43
C GLY A 46 -4.13 -2.50 7.05
N TYR A 47 -3.29 -3.54 6.97
CA TYR A 47 -1.91 -3.48 7.47
C TYR A 47 -1.06 -2.44 6.73
N LEU A 48 -1.22 -2.32 5.41
CA LEU A 48 -0.53 -1.30 4.62
C LEU A 48 -0.95 0.11 5.03
N MET A 49 -2.24 0.35 5.27
CA MET A 49 -2.74 1.64 5.78
C MET A 49 -2.15 1.98 7.15
N ILE A 50 -2.09 1.00 8.06
CA ILE A 50 -1.46 1.18 9.39
C ILE A 50 0.03 1.50 9.23
N ALA A 51 0.76 0.78 8.38
CA ALA A 51 2.18 1.03 8.13
C ALA A 51 2.43 2.43 7.55
N VAL A 52 1.57 2.90 6.65
CA VAL A 52 1.64 4.27 6.10
C VAL A 52 1.39 5.31 7.19
N LEU A 53 0.39 5.10 8.06
CA LEU A 53 0.11 5.99 9.19
C LEU A 53 1.29 6.04 10.16
N ILE A 54 1.81 4.90 10.60
CA ILE A 54 2.98 4.82 11.49
C ILE A 54 4.19 5.50 10.85
N GLY A 55 4.48 5.19 9.59
CA GLY A 55 5.57 5.83 8.85
C GLY A 55 5.40 7.34 8.78
N SER A 56 4.19 7.83 8.49
CA SER A 56 3.91 9.26 8.43
C SER A 56 4.11 9.97 9.78
N VAL A 57 3.79 9.32 10.90
CA VAL A 57 4.04 9.86 12.24
C VAL A 57 5.54 9.86 12.54
N TYR A 58 6.21 8.73 12.32
CA TYR A 58 7.63 8.55 12.62
C TYR A 58 8.55 9.49 11.82
N PHE A 59 8.26 9.69 10.53
CA PHE A 59 9.04 10.60 9.69
C PHE A 59 8.69 12.07 9.89
N LYS A 60 7.51 12.38 10.44
CA LYS A 60 7.16 13.75 10.82
C LYS A 60 7.97 14.20 12.04
N ASP A 61 8.14 13.33 13.02
CA ASP A 61 8.94 13.57 14.25
C ASP A 61 10.45 13.77 13.98
N ARG A 62 11.01 13.13 12.94
CA ARG A 62 12.43 13.29 12.58
C ARG A 62 12.74 14.47 11.65
N SER A 63 11.71 15.22 11.23
CA SER A 63 11.87 16.36 10.31
C SER A 63 11.85 17.73 11.02
N GLU A 64 11.70 17.71 12.35
CA GLU A 64 11.92 18.84 13.26
C GLU A 64 13.34 18.79 13.85
#